data_AF-A0A1F9Q6V0-F1
#
_entry.id   AF-A0A1F9Q6V0-F1
#
_cell.length_a   1.000
_cell.length_b   1.000
_cell.length_c   1.000
_cell.angle_alpha   90.00
_cell.angle_beta   90.00
_cell.angle_gamma   90.00
#
_symmetry.space_group_name_H-M   'P 1'
#
loop_
_entity.id
_entity.type
_entity.pdbx_description
1 polymer ?
#
loop_
_entity_poly.entity_id
_entity_poly.type
_entity_poly.pdbx_seq_one_letter_code
_entity_poly.pdbx_strand_id
1 'polypeptide(L)'
;MRSLSSIAIGLCLLACPALSLGASWKQLSADMFIDPASVIRSRDAVHANVKYTYDAEDGARLQKTFKSKARPQHSVQRKNFYCNTRMVSTTSYTYYAADGTVIATGTIQTQQKTDVQPGSRIEVVIDDVCK
;
A
#
# COMPACT_ATOMS: atom_id res chain seq x y z
N MET A 1 -2.33 15.40 61.28
CA MET A 1 -3.30 14.68 60.42
C MET A 1 -3.00 15.10 58.98
N ARG A 2 -2.09 14.40 58.30
CA ARG A 2 -2.37 13.49 57.16
C ARG A 2 -3.29 14.12 56.11
N SER A 3 -2.74 14.56 54.97
CA SER A 3 -2.77 13.78 53.74
C SER A 3 -2.08 14.56 52.60
N LEU A 4 -0.97 14.01 52.11
CA LEU A 4 -0.40 14.31 50.80
C LEU A 4 -1.23 13.56 49.77
N SER A 5 -1.87 14.27 48.83
CA SER A 5 -2.52 13.64 47.68
C SER A 5 -1.58 13.69 46.47
N SER A 6 -0.83 12.60 46.32
CA SER A 6 -0.22 12.19 45.06
C SER A 6 -1.28 11.54 44.17
N ILE A 7 -1.49 12.05 42.94
CA ILE A 7 -2.09 11.30 41.81
C ILE A 7 -1.34 11.79 40.56
N ALA A 8 -0.27 11.09 40.18
CA ALA A 8 -0.25 9.96 39.25
C ALA A 8 -0.42 10.38 37.77
N ILE A 9 0.71 10.20 37.08
CA ILE A 9 0.99 10.27 35.65
C ILE A 9 -0.13 9.62 34.82
N GLY A 10 -0.77 10.40 33.96
CA GLY A 10 -1.69 9.93 32.92
C GLY A 10 -0.99 9.85 31.57
N LEU A 11 -0.07 8.90 31.45
CA LEU A 11 0.59 8.50 30.21
C LEU A 11 -0.47 7.86 29.29
N CYS A 12 -1.11 8.63 28.41
CA CYS A 12 -1.95 8.04 27.35
C CYS A 12 -1.06 7.64 26.17
N LEU A 13 -0.23 6.62 26.41
CA LEU A 13 0.26 5.73 25.37
C LEU A 13 -0.98 5.02 24.78
N LEU A 14 -1.57 5.58 23.74
CA LEU A 14 -2.36 4.78 22.80
C LEU A 14 -1.40 3.95 21.94
N ALA A 15 -0.65 3.08 22.60
CA ALA A 15 -0.09 1.89 21.99
C ALA A 15 -1.26 0.95 21.74
N CYS A 16 -1.87 1.06 20.56
CA CYS A 16 -2.82 0.08 20.08
C CYS A 16 -2.08 -1.26 19.93
N PRO A 17 -2.40 -2.31 20.69
CA PRO A 17 -1.74 -3.59 20.57
C PRO A 17 -2.45 -4.35 19.45
N ALA A 18 -2.00 -4.16 18.22
CA ALA A 18 -2.30 -5.11 17.15
C ALA A 18 -1.09 -6.02 16.98
N LEU A 19 -1.17 -7.21 17.57
CA LEU A 19 -0.44 -8.35 17.06
C LEU A 19 -0.75 -8.45 15.56
N SER A 20 0.22 -8.15 14.70
CA SER A 20 0.30 -8.79 13.40
C SER A 20 1.75 -9.17 13.11
N LEU A 21 2.00 -10.47 13.03
CA LEU A 21 3.14 -11.02 12.30
C LEU A 21 2.89 -10.85 10.79
N GLY A 22 2.54 -9.64 10.34
CA GLY A 22 2.01 -9.39 9.00
C GLY A 22 2.55 -8.10 8.40
N ALA A 23 3.48 -8.24 7.45
CA ALA A 23 3.99 -7.19 6.54
C ALA A 23 4.13 -5.78 7.14
N SER A 24 5.34 -5.41 7.57
CA SER A 24 5.69 -4.02 7.87
C SER A 24 5.78 -3.22 6.57
N TRP A 25 4.69 -2.60 6.15
CA TRP A 25 4.65 -1.73 4.98
C TRP A 25 5.59 -0.54 5.14
N LYS A 26 6.54 -0.38 4.22
CA LYS A 26 7.41 0.79 4.12
C LYS A 26 6.70 1.89 3.33
N GLN A 27 6.54 3.06 3.91
CA GLN A 27 5.98 4.21 3.22
C GLN A 27 6.99 4.79 2.22
N LEU A 28 6.54 5.05 0.99
CA LEU A 28 7.35 5.64 -0.09
C LEU A 28 6.87 7.04 -0.47
N SER A 29 5.57 7.33 -0.31
CA SER A 29 5.00 8.67 -0.44
C SER A 29 3.77 8.80 0.48
N ALA A 30 3.07 9.94 0.44
CA ALA A 30 1.92 10.21 1.31
C ALA A 30 0.85 9.11 1.26
N ASP A 31 0.65 8.49 0.10
CA ASP A 31 -0.44 7.56 -0.16
C ASP A 31 0.00 6.26 -0.84
N MET A 32 1.30 5.94 -0.76
CA MET A 32 1.88 4.76 -1.41
C MET A 32 2.92 4.09 -0.51
N PHE A 33 2.81 2.77 -0.43
CA PHE A 33 3.62 1.92 0.42
C PHE A 33 4.09 0.70 -0.36
N ILE A 34 5.22 0.13 0.04
CA ILE A 34 5.73 -1.14 -0.46
C ILE A 34 5.82 -2.14 0.68
N ASP A 35 5.53 -3.40 0.41
CA ASP A 35 5.80 -4.49 1.35
C ASP A 35 7.23 -5.00 1.12
N PRO A 36 8.21 -4.69 2.00
CA PRO A 36 9.59 -5.10 1.80
C PRO A 36 9.77 -6.62 1.77
N ALA A 37 8.91 -7.37 2.48
CA ALA A 37 8.96 -8.83 2.52
C ALA A 37 8.49 -9.47 1.21
N SER A 38 7.74 -8.74 0.39
CA SER A 38 7.30 -9.19 -0.93
C SER A 38 8.30 -8.95 -2.05
N VAL A 39 9.41 -8.25 -1.77
CA VAL A 39 10.40 -7.86 -2.77
C VAL A 39 11.22 -9.09 -3.17
N ILE A 40 11.02 -9.56 -4.40
CA ILE A 40 11.74 -10.70 -4.98
C ILE A 40 12.46 -10.23 -6.23
N ARG A 41 13.79 -10.36 -6.25
CA ARG A 41 14.61 -10.01 -7.42
C ARG A 41 14.72 -11.23 -8.34
N SER A 42 14.37 -11.04 -9.61
CA SER A 42 14.60 -11.99 -10.68
C SER A 42 15.63 -11.44 -11.67
N ARG A 43 16.00 -12.24 -12.68
CA ARG A 43 16.94 -11.81 -13.72
C ARG A 43 16.49 -10.55 -14.45
N ASP A 44 15.20 -10.45 -14.76
CA ASP A 44 14.68 -9.43 -15.68
C ASP A 44 13.85 -8.34 -14.97
N ALA A 45 13.38 -8.62 -13.75
CA ALA A 45 12.51 -7.71 -13.00
C ALA A 45 12.61 -7.90 -11.49
N VAL A 46 12.24 -6.85 -10.75
CA VAL A 46 11.96 -6.92 -9.32
C VAL A 46 10.44 -7.03 -9.12
N HIS A 47 9.99 -8.06 -8.42
CA HIS A 47 8.58 -8.25 -8.08
C HIS A 47 8.31 -7.66 -6.69
N ALA A 48 7.23 -6.91 -6.53
CA ALA A 48 6.81 -6.41 -5.22
C ALA A 48 5.31 -6.15 -5.14
N ASN A 49 4.77 -6.20 -3.92
CA ASN A 49 3.45 -5.71 -3.60
C ASN A 49 3.54 -4.22 -3.24
N VAL A 50 2.73 -3.42 -3.93
CA VAL A 50 2.58 -1.98 -3.69
C VAL A 50 1.17 -1.71 -3.20
N LYS A 51 1.06 -1.00 -2.09
CA LYS A 51 -0.22 -0.54 -1.54
C LYS A 51 -0.44 0.92 -1.89
N TYR A 52 -1.65 1.23 -2.33
CA TYR A 52 -2.13 2.59 -2.57
C TYR A 52 -3.28 2.88 -1.61
N THR A 53 -3.23 4.00 -0.91
CA THR A 53 -4.37 4.51 -0.13
C THR A 53 -5.10 5.59 -0.93
N TYR A 54 -6.40 5.69 -0.72
CA TYR A 54 -7.26 6.62 -1.45
C TYR A 54 -7.86 7.64 -0.49
N ASP A 55 -7.95 8.88 -0.96
CA ASP A 55 -8.74 9.89 -0.27
C ASP A 55 -10.25 9.64 -0.43
N ALA A 56 -11.04 10.55 0.13
CA ALA A 56 -12.49 10.42 0.12
C ALA A 56 -13.09 10.48 -1.30
N GLU A 57 -12.51 11.27 -2.19
CA GLU A 57 -12.98 11.50 -3.55
C GLU A 57 -12.65 10.30 -4.45
N ASP A 58 -11.39 9.86 -4.43
CA ASP A 58 -10.93 8.69 -5.18
C ASP A 58 -11.66 7.42 -4.72
N GLY A 59 -11.82 7.25 -3.41
CA GLY A 59 -12.59 6.15 -2.84
C GLY A 59 -14.04 6.16 -3.35
N ALA A 60 -14.71 7.32 -3.37
CA ALA A 60 -16.09 7.44 -3.84
C ALA A 60 -16.21 7.14 -5.35
N ARG A 61 -15.25 7.61 -6.15
CA ARG A 61 -15.18 7.30 -7.59
C ARG A 61 -15.05 5.80 -7.82
N LEU A 62 -14.15 5.13 -7.11
CA LEU A 62 -13.96 3.68 -7.21
C LEU A 62 -15.18 2.90 -6.73
N GLN A 63 -15.84 3.35 -5.65
CA GLN A 63 -17.08 2.75 -5.17
C GLN A 63 -18.15 2.70 -6.26
N LYS A 64 -18.32 3.82 -6.99
CA LYS A 64 -19.24 3.92 -8.12
C LYS A 64 -18.82 2.98 -9.27
N THR A 65 -17.54 2.96 -9.61
CA THR A 65 -16.99 2.08 -10.67
C THR A 65 -17.26 0.60 -10.38
N PHE A 66 -17.04 0.16 -9.14
CA PHE A 66 -17.25 -1.23 -8.74
C PHE A 66 -18.70 -1.56 -8.38
N LYS A 67 -19.61 -0.58 -8.38
CA LYS A 67 -21.00 -0.72 -7.92
C LYS A 67 -21.08 -1.36 -6.52
N SER A 68 -20.15 -1.01 -5.64
CA SER A 68 -20.01 -1.58 -4.31
C SER A 68 -20.78 -0.79 -3.25
N LYS A 69 -21.29 -1.48 -2.23
CA LYS A 69 -21.86 -0.83 -1.03
C LYS A 69 -20.78 -0.24 -0.11
N ALA A 70 -19.57 -0.79 -0.15
CA ALA A 70 -18.44 -0.32 0.64
C ALA A 70 -17.52 0.56 -0.20
N ARG A 71 -16.99 1.62 0.41
CA ARG A 71 -16.02 2.52 -0.22
C ARG A 71 -14.60 1.95 -0.14
N PRO A 72 -13.89 1.76 -1.27
CA PRO A 72 -12.48 1.42 -1.24
C PRO A 72 -11.66 2.48 -0.51
N GLN A 73 -10.79 2.05 0.39
CA GLN A 73 -9.84 2.94 1.07
C GLN A 73 -8.40 2.66 0.67
N HIS A 74 -8.11 1.44 0.23
CA HIS A 74 -6.80 1.11 -0.29
C HIS A 74 -6.87 -0.02 -1.32
N SER A 75 -5.79 -0.19 -2.07
CA SER A 75 -5.54 -1.38 -2.88
C SER A 75 -4.16 -1.94 -2.61
N VAL A 76 -3.99 -3.23 -2.88
CA VAL A 76 -2.68 -3.87 -3.00
C VAL A 76 -2.53 -4.35 -4.44
N GLN A 77 -1.44 -3.99 -5.08
CA GLN A 77 -1.12 -4.34 -6.45
C GLN A 77 0.20 -5.10 -6.51
N ARG A 78 0.21 -6.25 -7.18
CA ARG A 78 1.46 -6.97 -7.47
C ARG A 78 2.06 -6.41 -8.75
N LYS A 79 3.27 -5.88 -8.66
CA LYS A 79 3.97 -5.23 -9.78
C LYS A 79 5.31 -5.89 -10.09
N ASN A 80 5.72 -5.77 -11.35
CA ASN A 80 7.06 -6.11 -11.82
C ASN A 80 7.75 -4.83 -12.29
N PHE A 81 8.92 -4.56 -11.74
CA PHE A 81 9.75 -3.40 -12.04
C PHE A 81 10.94 -3.83 -12.88
N TYR A 82 11.05 -3.34 -14.11
CA TYR A 82 12.13 -3.64 -15.03
C TYR A 82 13.18 -2.53 -14.92
N CYS A 83 14.14 -2.70 -14.02
CA CYS A 83 15.07 -1.64 -13.61
C CYS A 83 15.90 -1.04 -14.75
N ASN A 84 16.36 -1.89 -15.68
CA ASN A 84 17.23 -1.46 -16.79
C ASN A 84 16.50 -0.57 -17.79
N THR A 85 15.21 -0.81 -18.02
CA THR A 85 14.40 -0.07 -19.00
C THR A 85 13.45 0.93 -18.34
N ARG A 86 13.50 1.06 -17.00
CA ARG A 86 12.55 1.84 -16.19
C ARG A 86 11.08 1.62 -16.58
N MET A 87 10.71 0.36 -16.82
CA MET A 87 9.32 -0.01 -17.10
C MET A 87 8.67 -0.66 -15.88
N VAL A 88 7.34 -0.60 -15.82
CA VAL A 88 6.54 -1.30 -14.83
C VAL A 88 5.41 -2.08 -15.49
N SER A 89 5.10 -3.27 -14.97
CA SER A 89 3.86 -3.98 -15.27
C SER A 89 3.12 -4.31 -13.99
N THR A 90 1.78 -4.40 -14.08
CA THR A 90 0.94 -4.82 -12.96
C THR A 90 0.39 -6.20 -13.28
N THR A 91 0.55 -7.14 -12.36
CA THR A 91 0.13 -8.54 -12.52
C THR A 91 -1.25 -8.77 -11.93
N SER A 92 -1.52 -8.16 -10.77
CA SER A 92 -2.80 -8.28 -10.09
C SER A 92 -3.07 -7.09 -9.20
N TYR A 93 -4.34 -6.93 -8.83
CA TYR A 93 -4.79 -5.92 -7.88
C TYR A 93 -5.92 -6.48 -7.01
N THR A 94 -5.99 -5.97 -5.77
CA THR A 94 -7.10 -6.20 -4.86
C THR A 94 -7.44 -4.89 -4.16
N TYR A 95 -8.71 -4.51 -4.15
CA TYR A 95 -9.24 -3.33 -3.50
C TYR A 95 -9.93 -3.72 -2.20
N TYR A 96 -9.73 -2.92 -1.16
CA TYR A 96 -10.20 -3.19 0.18
C TYR A 96 -10.98 -2.00 0.75
N ALA A 97 -12.01 -2.30 1.52
CA ALA A 97 -12.68 -1.37 2.41
C ALA A 97 -11.82 -1.11 3.67
N ALA A 98 -12.28 -0.19 4.53
CA ALA A 98 -11.61 0.19 5.78
C ALA A 98 -11.41 -0.98 6.74
N ASP A 99 -12.41 -1.87 6.80
CA ASP A 99 -12.47 -3.04 7.68
C ASP A 99 -11.70 -4.25 7.11
N GLY A 100 -11.03 -4.09 5.97
CA GLY A 100 -10.33 -5.17 5.27
C GLY A 100 -11.23 -6.01 4.35
N THR A 101 -12.52 -5.70 4.22
CA THR A 101 -13.41 -6.37 3.26
C THR A 101 -12.89 -6.20 1.83
N VAL A 102 -12.74 -7.30 1.10
CA VAL A 102 -12.38 -7.28 -0.32
C VAL A 102 -13.56 -6.74 -1.13
N ILE A 103 -13.31 -5.68 -1.91
CA ILE A 103 -14.31 -5.05 -2.78
C ILE A 103 -14.22 -5.58 -4.21
N ALA A 104 -12.99 -5.69 -4.72
CA ALA A 104 -12.72 -6.14 -6.07
C ALA A 104 -11.33 -6.75 -6.16
N THR A 105 -11.16 -7.73 -7.04
CA THR A 105 -9.85 -8.29 -7.39
C THR A 105 -9.76 -8.50 -8.89
N GLY A 106 -8.55 -8.49 -9.43
CA GLY A 106 -8.31 -8.79 -10.83
C GLY A 106 -6.88 -9.22 -11.09
N THR A 107 -6.74 -10.07 -12.10
CA THR A 107 -5.45 -10.51 -12.64
C THR A 107 -5.33 -10.00 -14.07
N ILE A 108 -4.20 -9.40 -14.38
CA ILE A 108 -3.90 -8.87 -15.70
C ILE A 108 -3.08 -9.93 -16.43
N GLN A 109 -3.70 -10.61 -17.39
CA GLN A 109 -3.05 -11.69 -18.13
C GLN A 109 -2.00 -11.16 -19.13
N THR A 110 -2.21 -9.97 -19.67
CA THR A 110 -1.26 -9.32 -20.57
C THR A 110 -0.28 -8.49 -19.75
N GLN A 111 1.01 -8.87 -19.72
CA GLN A 111 2.06 -8.09 -19.06
C GLN A 111 2.39 -6.83 -19.88
N GLN A 112 1.42 -5.93 -20.07
CA GLN A 112 1.66 -4.65 -20.69
C GLN A 112 2.65 -3.88 -19.81
N LYS A 113 3.85 -3.68 -20.35
CA LYS A 113 4.88 -2.86 -19.74
C LYS A 113 4.58 -1.41 -20.10
N THR A 114 4.62 -0.55 -19.10
CA THR A 114 4.43 0.89 -19.27
C THR A 114 5.70 1.58 -18.81
N ASP A 115 6.16 2.57 -19.59
CA ASP A 115 7.29 3.41 -19.19
C ASP A 115 6.95 4.22 -17.95
N VAL A 116 7.87 4.23 -16.99
CA VAL A 116 7.75 5.07 -15.80
C VAL A 116 8.06 6.50 -16.19
N GLN A 117 7.03 7.35 -16.22
CA GLN A 117 7.16 8.75 -16.56
C GLN A 117 7.86 9.52 -15.41
N PRO A 118 8.78 10.45 -15.72
CA PRO A 118 9.36 11.34 -14.72
C PRO A 118 8.30 12.14 -13.96
N GLY A 119 8.46 12.27 -12.65
CA GLY A 119 7.49 12.92 -11.74
C GLY A 119 6.25 12.08 -11.43
N SER A 120 6.11 10.88 -12.02
CA SER A 120 4.99 10.00 -11.70
C SER A 120 5.16 9.38 -10.30
N ARG A 121 4.04 9.05 -9.66
CA ARG A 121 4.05 8.42 -8.33
C ARG A 121 4.86 7.12 -8.29
N ILE A 122 4.85 6.35 -9.38
CA ILE A 122 5.56 5.06 -9.45
C ILE A 122 7.07 5.22 -9.59
N GLU A 123 7.57 6.42 -9.96
CA GLU A 123 8.99 6.72 -10.05
C GLU A 123 9.72 6.49 -8.73
N VAL A 124 9.13 6.93 -7.62
CA VAL A 124 9.70 6.74 -6.29
C VAL A 124 9.81 5.25 -5.92
N VAL A 125 8.89 4.42 -6.40
CA VAL A 125 8.95 2.97 -6.16
C VAL A 125 10.06 2.32 -6.95
N ILE A 126 10.14 2.63 -8.26
CA ILE A 126 11.19 2.02 -9.09
C ILE A 126 12.57 2.43 -8.61
N ASP A 127 12.75 3.68 -8.17
CA ASP A 127 14.02 4.14 -7.59
C ASP A 127 14.34 3.48 -6.25
N ASP A 128 13.34 3.10 -5.44
CA ASP A 128 13.58 2.39 -4.19
C ASP A 128 13.96 0.93 -4.41
N VAL A 129 13.25 0.23 -5.30
CA VAL A 129 13.43 -1.22 -5.52
C VAL A 129 14.60 -1.57 -6.44
N CYS A 130 15.03 -0.63 -7.28
CA CYS A 130 16.11 -0.83 -8.26
C CYS A 130 17.49 -0.35 -7.79
N LYS A 131 17.58 0.26 -6.60
CA LYS A 131 18.85 0.42 -5.88
C LYS A 131 19.40 -0.94 -5.44
#